data_AF-A0AAT9HHJ4-F1
#
_entry.id   AF-A0AAT9HHJ4-F1
#
_cell.length_a   1.000
_cell.length_b   1.000
_cell.length_c   1.000
_cell.angle_alpha   90.00
_cell.angle_beta   90.00
_cell.angle_gamma   90.00
#
_symmetry.space_group_name_H-M   'P 1'
#
loop_
_entity.id
_entity.type
_entity.pdbx_description
1 polymer ?
#
loop_
_entity_poly.entity_id
_entity_poly.type
_entity_poly.pdbx_seq_one_letter_code
_entity_poly.pdbx_strand_id
1 'polypeptide(L)'
;MRRGAGLVALCLALVATFLTACSGDAGDDTVRLRVLAGPDLAVLGPLLGELKDETGVDLRLYHRADAETTTPDRDRYDLAWLSSDHYLRLTDRNAVRGLQRTATMTSPSSSA
;
A
#
# COMPACT_ATOMS: atom_id res chain seq x y z
N MET A 1 -24.81 41.72 -11.26
CA MET A 1 -24.22 40.49 -11.83
C MET A 1 -22.73 40.29 -11.53
N ARG A 2 -21.92 41.34 -11.27
CA ARG A 2 -20.47 41.21 -10.98
C ARG A 2 -20.11 40.47 -9.67
N ARG A 3 -21.01 40.44 -8.67
CA ARG A 3 -20.78 39.77 -7.37
C ARG A 3 -20.87 38.24 -7.45
N GLY A 4 -21.69 37.69 -8.37
CA GLY A 4 -21.81 36.24 -8.57
C GLY A 4 -20.61 35.64 -9.30
N ALA A 5 -20.03 36.39 -10.24
CA ALA A 5 -18.84 35.96 -10.98
C ALA A 5 -17.61 35.77 -10.07
N GLY A 6 -17.45 36.63 -9.05
CA GLY A 6 -16.35 36.50 -8.08
C GLY A 6 -16.47 35.25 -7.19
N LEU A 7 -17.70 34.87 -6.84
CA LEU A 7 -17.97 33.71 -5.98
C LEU A 7 -17.77 32.39 -6.74
N VAL A 8 -18.17 32.35 -8.01
CA VAL A 8 -17.90 31.22 -8.91
C VAL A 8 -16.40 31.06 -9.16
N ALA A 9 -15.67 32.16 -9.40
CA ALA A 9 -14.22 32.11 -9.58
C ALA A 9 -13.48 31.61 -8.32
N LEU A 10 -13.94 32.02 -7.13
CA LEU A 10 -13.37 31.58 -5.87
C LEU A 10 -13.58 30.07 -5.63
N CYS A 11 -14.80 29.57 -5.87
CA CYS A 11 -15.09 28.14 -5.75
C CYS A 11 -14.28 27.30 -6.75
N LEU A 12 -14.09 27.80 -7.98
CA LEU A 12 -13.31 27.09 -9.00
C LEU A 12 -11.82 27.04 -8.63
N ALA A 13 -11.27 28.11 -8.05
CA ALA A 13 -9.91 28.15 -7.53
C ALA A 13 -9.71 27.21 -6.32
N LEU A 14 -10.72 27.10 -5.46
CA LEU A 14 -10.67 26.19 -4.30
C LEU A 14 -10.70 24.72 -4.72
N VAL A 15 -11.51 24.38 -5.72
CA VAL A 15 -11.57 23.02 -6.28
C VAL A 15 -10.26 22.67 -7.00
N ALA A 16 -9.69 23.61 -7.77
CA ALA A 16 -8.41 23.41 -8.43
C ALA A 16 -7.26 23.16 -7.45
N THR A 17 -7.22 23.88 -6.32
CA THR A 17 -6.20 23.69 -5.27
C THR A 17 -6.34 22.36 -4.53
N PHE A 18 -7.57 21.87 -4.32
CA PHE A 18 -7.80 20.53 -3.75
C PHE A 18 -7.36 19.41 -4.70
N LEU A 19 -7.56 19.58 -6.01
CA LEU A 19 -7.11 18.61 -7.02
C LEU A 19 -5.57 18.54 -7.09
N THR A 20 -4.89 19.70 -7.02
CA THR A 20 -3.40 19.77 -7.00
C THR A 20 -2.78 19.38 -5.65
N ALA A 21 -3.55 19.29 -4.57
CA ALA A 21 -3.05 18.80 -3.29
C ALA A 21 -3.04 17.26 -3.23
N CYS A 22 -3.97 16.60 -3.94
CA CYS A 22 -3.95 15.14 -4.10
C CYS A 22 -2.96 14.71 -5.19
N SER A 23 -2.74 15.55 -6.20
CA SER A 23 -1.63 15.42 -7.15
C SER A 23 -0.46 16.23 -6.62
N GLY A 24 0.17 15.74 -5.55
CA GLY A 24 1.26 16.40 -4.84
C GLY A 24 2.19 17.16 -5.79
N ASP A 25 2.46 18.41 -5.41
CA ASP A 25 3.50 19.25 -5.99
C ASP A 25 4.68 18.38 -6.43
N ALA A 26 4.89 18.29 -7.75
CA ALA A 26 5.99 17.58 -8.39
C ALA A 26 7.30 18.35 -8.17
N GLY A 27 7.57 18.71 -6.91
CA GLY A 27 8.93 18.81 -6.42
C GLY A 27 9.52 17.40 -6.48
N ASP A 28 10.76 17.34 -6.95
CA ASP A 28 11.59 16.18 -7.28
C ASP A 28 11.86 15.18 -6.11
N ASP A 29 11.02 15.17 -5.07
CA ASP A 29 11.16 14.31 -3.92
C ASP A 29 10.31 13.05 -4.11
N THR A 30 10.88 12.08 -4.82
CA THR A 30 10.33 10.72 -4.92
C THR A 30 10.07 10.16 -3.52
N VAL A 31 8.82 9.86 -3.18
CA VAL A 31 8.46 9.27 -1.88
C VAL A 31 8.95 7.83 -1.85
N ARG A 32 9.97 7.55 -1.03
CA ARG A 32 10.60 6.22 -0.94
C ARG A 32 10.19 5.49 0.32
N LEU A 33 9.63 4.29 0.17
CA LEU A 33 9.22 3.43 1.27
C LEU A 33 10.08 2.16 1.35
N ARG A 34 10.60 1.85 2.54
CA ARG A 34 11.34 0.63 2.84
C ARG A 34 10.37 -0.46 3.26
N VAL A 35 10.25 -1.49 2.43
CA VAL A 35 9.26 -2.55 2.60
C VAL A 35 9.96 -3.86 2.98
N LEU A 36 9.64 -4.44 4.13
CA LEU A 36 10.02 -5.82 4.42
C LEU A 36 9.14 -6.77 3.58
N ALA A 37 9.77 -7.66 2.81
CA ALA A 37 9.05 -8.55 1.89
C ALA A 37 9.63 -9.97 1.89
N GLY A 38 8.79 -10.97 1.59
CA GLY A 38 9.24 -12.33 1.28
C GLY A 38 9.96 -12.38 -0.08
N PRO A 39 10.81 -13.39 -0.34
CA PRO A 39 11.50 -13.54 -1.63
C PRO A 39 10.53 -13.78 -2.80
N ASP A 40 9.37 -14.39 -2.54
CA ASP A 40 8.35 -14.68 -3.56
C ASP A 40 7.80 -13.41 -4.23
N LEU A 41 7.83 -12.27 -3.54
CA LEU A 41 7.39 -10.98 -4.07
C LEU A 41 8.38 -10.35 -5.07
N ALA A 42 9.57 -10.93 -5.26
CA ALA A 42 10.55 -10.43 -6.24
C ALA A 42 9.99 -10.43 -7.67
N VAL A 43 9.00 -11.29 -7.96
CA VAL A 43 8.29 -11.31 -9.25
C VAL A 43 7.60 -9.99 -9.59
N LEU A 44 7.27 -9.17 -8.59
CA LEU A 44 6.59 -7.88 -8.78
C LEU A 44 7.52 -6.77 -9.27
N GLY A 45 8.83 -7.00 -9.34
CA GLY A 45 9.83 -5.99 -9.70
C GLY A 45 9.46 -5.10 -10.90
N PRO A 46 9.00 -5.64 -12.05
CA PRO A 46 8.58 -4.82 -13.19
C PRO A 46 7.44 -3.85 -12.84
N LEU A 47 6.44 -4.32 -12.09
CA LEU A 47 5.28 -3.53 -11.69
C LEU A 47 5.65 -2.41 -10.70
N LEU A 48 6.71 -2.59 -9.91
CA LEU A 48 7.19 -1.53 -9.01
C LEU A 48 7.78 -0.34 -9.78
N GLY A 49 8.40 -0.62 -10.94
CA GLY A 49 8.88 0.42 -11.84
C GLY A 49 7.73 1.26 -12.39
N GLU A 50 6.71 0.58 -12.92
CA GLU A 50 5.48 1.21 -13.42
C GLU A 50 4.77 2.00 -12.31
N LEU A 51 4.63 1.43 -11.11
CA LEU A 51 4.05 2.11 -9.95
C LEU A 51 4.80 3.42 -9.64
N LYS A 52 6.13 3.39 -9.63
CA LYS A 52 6.94 4.57 -9.35
C LYS A 52 6.80 5.60 -10.46
N ASP A 53 6.76 5.18 -11.72
CA ASP A 53 6.61 6.10 -12.86
C ASP A 53 5.20 6.74 -12.90
N GLU A 54 4.15 6.00 -12.53
CA GLU A 54 2.77 6.49 -12.50
C GLU A 54 2.42 7.31 -11.25
N THR A 55 2.99 6.97 -10.10
CA THR A 55 2.58 7.54 -8.80
C THR A 55 3.66 8.38 -8.10
N GLY A 56 4.92 8.29 -8.55
CA GLY A 56 6.06 8.92 -7.87
C GLY A 56 6.51 8.19 -6.59
N VAL A 57 5.92 7.03 -6.26
CA VAL A 57 6.25 6.26 -5.06
C VAL A 57 7.26 5.16 -5.37
N ASP A 58 8.46 5.23 -4.78
CA ASP A 58 9.51 4.21 -4.90
C ASP A 58 9.42 3.20 -3.75
N LEU A 59 8.93 2.01 -4.04
CA LEU A 59 8.91 0.89 -3.09
C LEU A 59 10.23 0.12 -3.13
N ARG A 60 11.03 0.22 -2.07
CA ARG A 60 12.26 -0.55 -1.89
C ARG A 60 11.98 -1.82 -1.09
N LEU A 61 11.85 -2.94 -1.79
CA LEU A 61 11.67 -4.24 -1.18
C LEU A 61 12.98 -4.77 -0.60
N TYR A 62 12.96 -5.09 0.69
CA TYR A 62 14.00 -5.80 1.41
C TYR A 62 13.56 -7.25 1.59
N HIS A 63 14.02 -8.12 0.70
CA HIS A 63 13.66 -9.52 0.72
C HIS A 63 14.34 -10.25 1.89
N ARG A 64 13.55 -10.92 2.71
CA ARG A 64 14.06 -11.88 3.70
C ARG A 64 13.28 -13.18 3.68
N ALA A 65 13.99 -14.29 3.88
CA ALA A 65 13.38 -15.61 4.00
C ALA A 65 12.45 -15.75 5.22
N ASP A 66 12.71 -14.97 6.28
CA ASP A 66 11.97 -14.96 7.54
C ASP A 66 10.97 -13.80 7.64
N ALA A 67 10.66 -13.11 6.53
CA ALA A 67 9.75 -11.96 6.53
C ALA A 67 8.35 -12.30 7.09
N GLU A 68 7.88 -13.53 6.90
CA GLU A 68 6.56 -14.01 7.37
C GLU A 68 6.49 -14.31 8.87
N THR A 69 7.63 -14.44 9.55
CA THR A 69 7.69 -14.84 10.96
C THR A 69 8.37 -13.80 11.84
N THR A 70 9.10 -12.87 11.22
CA THR A 70 9.84 -11.82 11.91
C THR A 70 8.95 -10.63 12.20
N THR A 71 9.03 -10.12 13.43
CA THR A 71 8.39 -8.85 13.77
C THR A 71 9.06 -7.71 13.01
N PRO A 72 8.30 -6.94 12.21
CA PRO A 72 8.88 -5.83 11.46
C PRO A 72 9.35 -4.74 12.41
N ASP A 73 10.62 -4.39 12.27
CA ASP A 73 11.24 -3.26 12.96
C ASP A 73 10.80 -1.96 12.29
N ARG A 74 10.02 -1.15 13.01
CA ARG A 74 9.45 0.11 12.50
C ARG A 74 10.49 1.20 12.28
N ASP A 75 11.65 1.11 12.91
CA ASP A 75 12.74 2.06 12.66
C ASP A 75 13.45 1.73 11.34
N ARG A 76 13.39 0.45 10.92
CA ARG A 76 14.04 -0.04 9.72
C ARG A 76 13.13 -0.08 8.50
N TYR A 77 11.85 -0.37 8.70
CA TYR A 77 10.87 -0.57 7.63
C TYR A 77 9.63 0.29 7.87
N ASP A 78 9.15 0.91 6.79
CA ASP A 78 7.96 1.75 6.83
C ASP A 78 6.68 0.90 6.75
N LEU A 79 6.75 -0.29 6.11
CA LEU A 79 5.68 -1.29 6.08
C LEU A 79 6.22 -2.72 5.85
N ALA A 80 5.39 -3.72 6.10
CA ALA A 80 5.65 -5.12 5.77
C ALA A 80 4.62 -5.63 4.75
N TRP A 81 5.11 -6.18 3.63
CA TRP A 81 4.29 -6.84 2.62
C TRP A 81 4.54 -8.34 2.71
N LEU A 82 3.59 -9.03 3.33
CA LEU A 82 3.65 -10.47 3.56
C LEU A 82 2.94 -11.21 2.44
N SER A 83 3.52 -12.32 1.99
CA SER A 83 2.90 -13.20 0.99
C SER A 83 1.72 -13.98 1.59
N SER A 84 1.68 -14.12 2.93
CA SER A 84 0.61 -14.76 3.66
C SER A 84 0.13 -13.91 4.84
N ASP A 85 -1.08 -14.19 5.33
CA ASP A 85 -1.57 -13.59 6.57
C ASP A 85 -1.20 -14.40 7.84
N HIS A 86 -0.27 -15.36 7.71
CA HIS A 86 0.17 -16.21 8.82
C HIS A 86 0.71 -15.39 9.98
N TYR A 87 1.58 -14.41 9.69
CA TYR A 87 2.14 -13.51 10.70
C TYR A 87 1.05 -12.78 11.50
N LEU A 88 0.02 -12.28 10.81
CA LEU A 88 -1.08 -11.54 11.43
C LEU A 88 -1.88 -12.46 12.36
N ARG A 89 -2.10 -13.72 11.97
CA ARG A 89 -2.76 -14.73 12.81
C ARG A 89 -1.98 -15.05 14.09
N LEU A 90 -0.65 -15.09 14.02
CA LEU A 90 0.19 -15.38 15.17
C LEU A 90 0.28 -14.20 16.14
N THR A 91 0.38 -12.99 15.60
CA THR A 91 0.71 -11.81 16.39
C THR A 91 -0.52 -11.15 17.00
N ASP A 92 -1.67 -11.20 16.33
CA ASP A 92 -2.89 -10.57 16.84
C ASP A 92 -4.15 -11.29 16.33
N ARG A 93 -4.87 -11.96 17.25
CA ARG A 93 -6.13 -12.65 16.93
C ARG A 93 -7.20 -11.70 16.36
N ASN A 94 -7.10 -10.40 16.64
CA ASN A 94 -8.03 -9.39 16.14
C ASN A 94 -7.58 -8.73 14.83
N ALA A 95 -6.29 -8.78 14.48
CA ALA A 95 -5.79 -8.23 13.21
C ALA A 95 -6.43 -8.92 11.99
N VAL A 96 -6.86 -10.17 12.16
CA VAL A 96 -7.49 -10.96 11.09
C VAL A 96 -9.01 -10.71 11.00
N ARG A 97 -9.61 -10.06 12.02
CA ARG A 97 -11.08 -9.95 12.17
C ARG A 97 -11.74 -8.98 11.19
N GLY A 98 -10.95 -8.16 10.50
CA GLY A 98 -11.38 -7.23 9.45
C GLY A 98 -10.88 -7.58 8.04
N LEU A 99 -10.10 -8.64 7.87
CA LEU A 99 -9.66 -9.08 6.55
C LEU A 99 -10.82 -9.76 5.82
N GLN A 100 -11.16 -9.24 4.64
CA GLN A 100 -12.11 -9.89 3.74
C GLN A 100 -11.50 -11.20 3.24
N ARG A 101 -11.88 -12.30 3.87
CA ARG A 101 -11.43 -13.66 3.51
C ARG A 101 -12.54 -14.38 2.77
N THR A 102 -12.22 -14.87 1.59
CA THR A 102 -13.00 -15.94 0.96
C THR A 102 -12.66 -17.23 1.67
N ALA A 103 -13.66 -17.92 2.23
CA ALA A 103 -13.43 -19.21 2.87
C ALA A 103 -12.81 -20.18 1.86
N THR A 104 -11.62 -20.71 2.17
CA THR A 104 -11.03 -21.78 1.35
C THR A 104 -11.95 -22.99 1.45
N MET A 105 -12.52 -23.40 0.32
CA MET A 105 -13.42 -24.54 0.28
C MET A 105 -12.60 -25.81 0.51
N THR A 106 -12.60 -26.31 1.74
CA THR A 106 -12.00 -27.60 2.07
C THR A 106 -12.94 -28.69 1.58
N SER A 107 -12.68 -29.22 0.39
CA SER A 107 -13.32 -30.44 -0.09
C SER A 107 -13.03 -31.57 0.92
N PRO A 108 -14.05 -32.27 1.46
CA PRO A 108 -13.79 -33.43 2.30
C PRO A 108 -13.22 -34.54 1.42
N SER A 109 -11.91 -34.78 1.51
CA SER A 109 -11.36 -36.06 1.08
C SER A 109 -11.78 -37.09 2.12
N SER A 110 -12.91 -37.77 1.86
CA SER A 110 -13.25 -39.01 2.55
C SER A 110 -12.10 -40.00 2.32
N SER A 111 -11.37 -40.34 3.37
CA SER A 111 -10.42 -41.45 3.35
C SER A 111 -10.88 -42.46 4.40
N ALA A 112 -11.20 -43.65 3.87
CA ALA A 112 -11.50 -44.93 4.52
C ALA A 112 -12.80 -45.04 5.32
#